data_AF-A0A5C7SD90-F1
#
_entry.id   AF-A0A5C7SD90-F1
#
_cell.length_a   1.000
_cell.length_b   1.000
_cell.length_c   1.000
_cell.angle_alpha   90.00
_cell.angle_beta   90.00
_cell.angle_gamma   90.00
#
_symmetry.space_group_name_H-M   'P 1'
#
loop_
_entity.id
_entity.type
_entity.pdbx_description
1 polymer ?
#
loop_
_entity_poly.entity_id
_entity_poly.type
_entity_poly.pdbx_seq_one_letter_code
_entity_poly.pdbx_strand_id
1 'polypeptide(L)'
;MGILHSVRNWILTSLLVASTGVIYGKFFFPQSPVYIGAFFALFCGMPLLAFERRMILPRLNVWMHRLPTPVFILAALIVDFLLMSVGYAIAGSILKLLGLVQASWEDLTLLKVDVYIYAVAVTAVIIFIGRVRELLGRDVFLSLLTGRYRNPVQEERVFLFIDLVGSTAFAEEHGDLKTQEFLGAVFGALAEPVRRHKG
;
A
#
# COMPACT_ATOMS: atom_id res chain seq x y z
N MET A 1 1.90 18.51 -8.76
CA MET A 1 3.17 17.86 -9.12
C MET A 1 3.19 16.40 -8.57
N GLY A 2 2.24 15.56 -9.01
CA GLY A 2 1.93 14.27 -8.34
C GLY A 2 2.37 12.98 -9.06
N ILE A 3 2.75 13.05 -10.33
CA ILE A 3 2.98 11.86 -11.16
C ILE A 3 4.38 11.26 -10.91
N LEU A 4 5.43 12.09 -10.84
CA LEU A 4 6.81 11.61 -10.67
C LEU A 4 7.06 10.92 -9.32
N HIS A 5 6.44 11.43 -8.24
CA HIS A 5 6.50 10.79 -6.92
C HIS A 5 5.69 9.50 -6.86
N SER A 6 4.59 9.41 -7.61
CA SER A 6 3.80 8.20 -7.76
C SER A 6 4.60 7.10 -8.47
N VAL A 7 5.23 7.41 -9.61
CA VAL A 7 6.02 6.43 -10.40
C VAL A 7 7.20 5.90 -9.60
N ARG A 8 7.99 6.76 -8.93
CA ARG A 8 9.11 6.32 -8.08
C ARG A 8 8.64 5.38 -6.97
N ASN A 9 7.53 5.71 -6.30
CA ASN A 9 6.99 4.86 -5.24
C ASN A 9 6.57 3.49 -5.78
N TRP A 10 5.94 3.44 -6.97
CA TRP A 10 5.57 2.18 -7.61
C TRP A 10 6.77 1.32 -8.00
N ILE A 11 7.84 1.93 -8.52
CA ILE A 11 9.09 1.20 -8.82
C ILE A 11 9.67 0.60 -7.54
N LEU A 12 9.77 1.38 -6.46
CA LEU A 12 10.28 0.90 -5.17
C LEU A 12 9.41 -0.22 -4.58
N THR A 13 8.09 -0.09 -4.64
CA THR A 13 7.17 -1.13 -4.17
C THR A 13 7.29 -2.41 -5.01
N SER A 14 7.44 -2.29 -6.33
CA SER A 14 7.63 -3.44 -7.24
C SER A 14 8.94 -4.16 -6.92
N LEU A 15 10.04 -3.42 -6.72
CA LEU A 15 11.32 -4.00 -6.33
C LEU A 15 11.27 -4.71 -4.99
N LEU A 16 10.55 -4.13 -4.02
CA LEU A 16 10.33 -4.75 -2.70
C LEU A 16 9.54 -6.06 -2.83
N VAL A 17 8.44 -6.06 -3.58
CA VAL A 17 7.62 -7.25 -3.86
C VAL A 17 8.42 -8.32 -4.61
N ALA A 18 9.20 -7.94 -5.62
CA ALA A 18 10.06 -8.87 -6.33
C ALA A 18 11.10 -9.50 -5.38
N SER A 19 11.67 -8.70 -4.48
CA SER A 19 12.67 -9.15 -3.51
C SER A 19 12.10 -10.15 -2.50
N THR A 20 10.87 -9.95 -2.02
CA THR A 20 10.21 -10.94 -1.15
C THR A 20 9.92 -12.24 -1.91
N GLY A 21 9.51 -12.15 -3.17
CA GLY A 21 9.38 -13.31 -4.07
C GLY A 21 10.67 -14.11 -4.25
N VAL A 22 11.79 -13.42 -4.43
CA VAL A 22 13.14 -14.04 -4.49
C VAL A 22 13.47 -14.76 -3.20
N ILE A 23 13.23 -14.13 -2.04
CA ILE A 23 13.49 -14.73 -0.73
C ILE A 23 12.67 -16.01 -0.58
N TYR A 24 11.36 -15.94 -0.83
CA TYR A 24 10.49 -17.11 -0.76
C TYR A 24 10.94 -18.24 -1.69
N GLY A 25 11.21 -17.92 -2.96
CA GLY A 25 11.69 -18.88 -3.95
C GLY A 25 12.98 -19.58 -3.50
N LYS A 26 13.94 -18.84 -2.92
CA LYS A 26 15.20 -19.42 -2.44
C LYS A 26 15.01 -20.37 -1.24
N PHE A 27 14.08 -20.07 -0.34
CA PHE A 27 13.83 -20.90 0.85
C PHE A 27 13.02 -22.16 0.55
N PHE A 28 11.97 -22.05 -0.26
CA PHE A 28 11.02 -23.16 -0.50
C PHE A 28 11.29 -23.93 -1.80
N PHE A 29 11.94 -23.30 -2.79
CA PHE A 29 12.25 -23.89 -4.09
C PHE A 29 13.73 -23.66 -4.46
N PRO A 30 14.69 -24.17 -3.68
CA PRO A 30 16.12 -23.87 -3.87
C PRO A 30 16.69 -24.32 -5.23
N GLN A 31 16.03 -25.28 -5.90
CA GLN A 31 16.41 -25.77 -7.22
C GLN A 31 15.87 -24.91 -8.38
N SER A 32 14.93 -24.01 -8.10
CA SER A 32 14.32 -23.16 -9.13
C SER A 32 15.12 -21.87 -9.32
N PRO A 33 15.26 -21.37 -10.56
CA PRO A 33 15.85 -20.08 -10.81
C PRO A 33 15.19 -18.94 -10.02
N VAL A 34 16.03 -18.05 -9.48
CA VAL A 34 15.63 -16.97 -8.58
C VAL A 34 14.59 -16.03 -9.20
N TYR A 35 14.65 -15.80 -10.51
CA TYR A 35 13.72 -14.91 -11.21
C TYR A 35 12.26 -15.42 -11.22
N ILE A 36 12.03 -16.72 -11.05
CA ILE A 36 10.67 -17.30 -11.03
C ILE A 36 9.90 -16.79 -9.81
N GLY A 37 10.53 -16.80 -8.63
CA GLY A 37 9.91 -16.29 -7.41
C GLY A 37 9.58 -14.80 -7.50
N ALA A 38 10.48 -14.00 -8.08
CA ALA A 38 10.23 -12.59 -8.34
C ALA A 38 9.03 -12.38 -9.28
N PHE A 39 8.93 -13.20 -10.33
CA PHE A 39 7.86 -13.11 -11.32
C PHE A 39 6.50 -13.40 -10.71
N PHE A 40 6.34 -14.51 -9.99
CA PHE A 40 5.10 -14.83 -9.28
C PHE A 40 4.73 -13.76 -8.26
N ALA A 41 5.69 -13.25 -7.48
CA ALA A 41 5.41 -12.21 -6.50
C ALA A 41 4.91 -10.91 -7.13
N LEU A 42 5.46 -10.51 -8.29
CA LEU A 42 4.97 -9.33 -9.00
C LEU A 42 3.54 -9.53 -9.52
N PHE A 43 3.24 -10.68 -10.12
CA PHE A 43 1.92 -10.96 -10.68
C PHE A 43 0.85 -11.18 -9.62
N CYS A 44 1.19 -11.67 -8.42
CA CYS A 44 0.24 -11.76 -7.31
C CYS A 44 0.12 -10.46 -6.51
N GLY A 45 1.26 -9.83 -6.18
CA GLY A 45 1.32 -8.70 -5.25
C GLY A 45 0.93 -7.36 -5.88
N MET A 46 1.28 -7.12 -7.15
CA MET A 46 1.01 -5.82 -7.78
C MET A 46 -0.49 -5.57 -8.03
N PRO A 47 -1.27 -6.54 -8.56
CA PRO A 47 -2.72 -6.36 -8.69
C PRO A 47 -3.41 -6.10 -7.35
N LEU A 48 -2.96 -6.80 -6.29
CA LEU A 48 -3.51 -6.62 -4.95
C LEU A 48 -3.21 -5.21 -4.40
N LEU A 49 -1.95 -4.75 -4.49
CA LEU A 49 -1.59 -3.40 -4.06
C LEU A 49 -2.29 -2.31 -4.88
N ALA A 50 -2.54 -2.56 -6.17
CA ALA A 50 -3.30 -1.66 -7.03
C ALA A 50 -4.80 -1.65 -6.67
N PHE A 51 -5.37 -2.78 -6.27
CA PHE A 51 -6.73 -2.87 -5.75
C PHE A 51 -6.89 -2.07 -4.44
N GLU A 52 -5.99 -2.25 -3.48
CA GLU A 52 -5.99 -1.53 -2.20
C GLU A 52 -5.83 -0.01 -2.36
N ARG A 53 -5.05 0.42 -3.36
CA ARG A 53 -4.93 1.84 -3.74
C ARG A 53 -6.09 2.35 -4.60
N ARG A 54 -7.17 1.57 -4.77
CA ARG A 54 -8.38 1.90 -5.56
C ARG A 54 -8.09 2.19 -7.04
N MET A 55 -7.01 1.66 -7.59
CA MET A 55 -6.71 1.78 -9.03
C MET A 55 -7.45 0.73 -9.85
N ILE A 56 -7.60 -0.47 -9.30
CA ILE A 56 -8.34 -1.59 -9.90
C ILE A 56 -9.63 -1.78 -9.11
N LEU A 57 -10.76 -1.96 -9.80
CA LEU A 57 -12.08 -2.20 -9.20
C LEU A 57 -12.45 -1.23 -8.05
N PRO A 58 -12.33 0.11 -8.23
CA PRO A 58 -12.54 1.07 -7.15
C PRO A 58 -13.92 0.97 -6.49
N ARG A 59 -14.95 0.63 -7.27
CA ARG A 59 -16.32 0.46 -6.78
C ARG A 59 -16.43 -0.68 -5.75
N LEU A 60 -15.75 -1.80 -6.01
CA LEU A 60 -15.73 -2.94 -5.12
C LEU A 60 -14.98 -2.59 -3.82
N ASN A 61 -13.81 -1.97 -3.93
CA ASN A 61 -13.04 -1.55 -2.76
C ASN A 61 -13.84 -0.57 -1.87
N VAL A 62 -14.45 0.47 -2.45
CA VAL A 62 -15.28 1.42 -1.69
C VAL A 62 -16.50 0.75 -1.05
N TRP A 63 -17.14 -0.18 -1.76
CA TRP A 63 -18.27 -0.94 -1.21
C TRP A 63 -17.85 -1.81 -0.03
N MET A 64 -16.74 -2.54 -0.14
CA MET A 64 -16.21 -3.38 0.95
C MET A 64 -15.91 -2.57 2.21
N HIS A 65 -15.35 -1.37 2.06
CA HIS A 65 -15.00 -0.49 3.19
C HIS A 65 -16.21 0.10 3.91
N ARG A 66 -17.43 -0.07 3.39
CA ARG A 66 -18.68 0.32 4.07
C ARG A 66 -19.25 -0.80 4.95
N LEU A 67 -18.72 -2.01 4.83
CA LEU A 67 -19.19 -3.17 5.58
C LEU A 67 -18.67 -3.13 7.03
N PRO A 68 -19.36 -3.78 7.99
CA PRO A 68 -18.82 -3.98 9.34
C PRO A 68 -17.47 -4.70 9.28
N THR A 69 -16.57 -4.39 10.21
CA THR A 69 -15.19 -4.92 10.26
C THR A 69 -15.06 -6.44 10.03
N PRO A 70 -15.84 -7.33 10.66
CA PRO A 70 -15.69 -8.77 10.41
C PRO A 70 -16.07 -9.16 8.98
N VAL A 71 -17.11 -8.54 8.42
CA VAL A 71 -17.56 -8.78 7.04
C VAL A 71 -16.55 -8.21 6.05
N PHE A 72 -15.98 -7.04 6.34
CA PHE A 72 -14.89 -6.45 5.56
C PHE A 72 -13.68 -7.39 5.49
N ILE A 73 -13.23 -7.96 6.62
CA ILE A 73 -12.07 -8.88 6.65
C ILE A 73 -12.34 -10.11 5.79
N LEU A 74 -13.53 -10.72 5.92
CA LEU A 74 -13.89 -11.89 5.11
C LEU A 74 -13.95 -11.56 3.62
N ALA A 75 -14.58 -10.43 3.25
CA ALA A 75 -14.65 -9.97 1.87
C ALA A 75 -13.25 -9.68 1.30
N ALA A 76 -12.37 -9.07 2.09
CA ALA A 76 -10.98 -8.79 1.71
C ALA A 76 -10.22 -10.09 1.43
N LEU A 77 -10.26 -11.07 2.33
CA LEU A 77 -9.60 -12.36 2.12
C LEU A 77 -10.10 -13.09 0.86
N ILE A 78 -11.41 -13.03 0.58
CA ILE A 78 -11.97 -13.65 -0.64
C ILE A 78 -11.47 -12.93 -1.89
N VAL A 79 -11.52 -11.59 -1.90
CA VAL A 79 -11.06 -10.80 -3.05
C VAL A 79 -9.57 -10.96 -3.28
N ASP A 80 -8.77 -10.96 -2.20
CA ASP A 80 -7.33 -11.17 -2.25
C ASP A 80 -7.01 -12.55 -2.82
N PHE A 81 -7.70 -13.60 -2.36
CA PHE A 81 -7.54 -14.95 -2.91
C PHE A 81 -7.89 -15.01 -4.41
N LEU A 82 -8.99 -14.39 -4.83
CA LEU A 82 -9.38 -14.35 -6.24
C LEU A 82 -8.37 -13.57 -7.10
N LEU A 83 -7.91 -12.41 -6.66
CA LEU A 83 -6.91 -11.62 -7.38
C LEU A 83 -5.56 -12.34 -7.46
N MET A 84 -5.11 -12.93 -6.35
CA MET A 84 -3.86 -13.67 -6.31
C MET A 84 -3.92 -14.93 -7.15
N SER A 85 -5.03 -15.69 -7.13
CA SER A 85 -5.17 -16.91 -7.94
C SER A 85 -5.14 -16.59 -9.44
N VAL A 86 -5.81 -15.51 -9.87
CA VAL A 86 -5.72 -15.02 -11.26
C VAL A 86 -4.29 -14.60 -11.61
N GLY A 87 -3.64 -13.82 -10.75
CA GLY A 87 -2.25 -13.39 -10.95
C GLY A 87 -1.29 -14.58 -11.05
N TYR A 88 -1.43 -15.56 -10.17
CA TYR A 88 -0.64 -16.79 -10.13
C TYR A 88 -0.85 -17.63 -11.39
N ALA A 89 -2.10 -17.84 -11.81
CA ALA A 89 -2.42 -18.59 -13.01
C ALA A 89 -1.86 -17.94 -14.28
N ILE A 90 -1.92 -16.61 -14.38
CA ILE A 90 -1.32 -15.85 -15.49
C ILE A 90 0.20 -16.02 -15.47
N ALA A 91 0.84 -15.84 -14.32
CA ALA A 91 2.29 -15.98 -14.18
C ALA A 91 2.78 -17.38 -14.58
N GLY A 92 2.14 -18.43 -14.05
CA GLY A 92 2.46 -19.81 -14.37
C GLY A 92 2.24 -20.15 -15.85
N SER A 93 1.15 -19.64 -16.44
CA SER A 93 0.85 -19.84 -17.87
C SER A 93 1.91 -19.20 -18.77
N ILE A 94 2.35 -17.97 -18.46
CA ILE A 94 3.38 -17.27 -19.21
C ILE A 94 4.72 -18.01 -19.10
N LEU A 95 5.14 -18.38 -17.89
CA LEU A 95 6.41 -19.08 -17.68
C LEU A 95 6.45 -20.43 -18.39
N LYS A 96 5.32 -21.15 -18.40
CA LYS A 96 5.19 -22.42 -19.11
C LYS A 96 5.21 -22.25 -20.63
N LEU A 97 4.48 -21.27 -21.16
CA LEU A 97 4.43 -20.98 -22.60
C LEU A 97 5.82 -20.58 -23.14
N LEU A 98 6.61 -19.88 -22.34
CA LEU A 98 7.99 -19.51 -22.66
C LEU A 98 8.99 -20.66 -22.49
N GLY A 99 8.56 -21.84 -22.02
CA GLY A 99 9.43 -22.99 -21.79
C GLY A 99 10.42 -22.81 -20.65
N LEU A 100 10.22 -21.82 -19.77
CA LEU A 100 11.12 -21.49 -18.66
C LEU A 100 10.99 -22.47 -17.49
N VAL A 101 9.87 -23.21 -17.42
CA VAL A 101 9.58 -24.18 -16.35
C VAL A 101 8.94 -25.44 -16.93
N GLN A 102 9.51 -26.60 -16.62
CA GLN A 102 8.98 -27.91 -17.02
C GLN A 102 8.18 -28.55 -15.87
N ALA A 103 7.07 -27.93 -15.49
CA ALA A 103 6.16 -28.45 -14.46
C ALA A 103 4.73 -28.64 -14.98
N SER A 104 3.95 -29.43 -14.25
CA SER A 104 2.54 -29.69 -14.52
C SER A 104 1.72 -28.40 -14.53
N TRP A 105 0.64 -28.36 -15.31
CA TRP A 105 -0.23 -27.18 -15.37
C TRP A 105 -0.84 -26.88 -14.00
N GLU A 106 -1.24 -27.91 -13.28
CA GLU A 106 -1.82 -27.80 -11.93
C GLU A 106 -0.84 -27.17 -10.94
N ASP A 107 0.43 -27.60 -10.95
CA ASP A 107 1.46 -27.06 -10.05
C ASP A 107 1.80 -25.59 -10.30
N LEU A 108 1.63 -25.12 -11.54
CA LEU A 108 1.97 -23.75 -11.94
C LEU A 108 0.77 -22.80 -11.92
N THR A 109 -0.46 -23.31 -11.98
CA THR A 109 -1.67 -22.48 -12.08
C THR A 109 -2.51 -22.48 -10.81
N LEU A 110 -2.44 -23.53 -9.99
CA LEU A 110 -3.15 -23.59 -8.73
C LEU A 110 -2.32 -22.95 -7.62
N LEU A 111 -2.88 -21.89 -7.03
CA LEU A 111 -2.26 -21.19 -5.91
C LEU A 111 -2.25 -22.10 -4.67
N LYS A 112 -1.06 -22.54 -4.27
CA LYS A 112 -0.85 -23.34 -3.06
C LYS A 112 -1.10 -22.48 -1.81
N VAL A 113 -1.66 -23.10 -0.77
CA VAL A 113 -2.04 -22.42 0.49
C VAL A 113 -0.82 -21.74 1.15
N ASP A 114 0.34 -22.39 1.15
CA ASP A 114 1.56 -21.80 1.73
C ASP A 114 2.01 -20.53 1.01
N VAL A 115 1.89 -20.51 -0.33
CA VAL A 115 2.20 -19.34 -1.16
C VAL A 115 1.21 -18.22 -0.88
N TYR A 116 -0.08 -18.57 -0.75
CA TYR A 116 -1.14 -17.61 -0.42
C TYR A 116 -0.92 -16.96 0.95
N ILE A 117 -0.68 -17.76 2.00
CA ILE A 117 -0.44 -17.25 3.36
C ILE A 117 0.78 -16.33 3.37
N TYR A 118 1.87 -16.73 2.72
CA TYR A 118 3.06 -15.91 2.60
C TYR A 118 2.79 -14.58 1.88
N ALA A 119 2.11 -14.64 0.73
CA ALA A 119 1.81 -13.45 -0.07
C ALA A 119 0.89 -12.47 0.67
N VAL A 120 -0.13 -12.97 1.38
CA VAL A 120 -1.03 -12.14 2.20
C VAL A 120 -0.25 -11.48 3.34
N ALA A 121 0.58 -12.23 4.06
CA ALA A 121 1.39 -11.69 5.16
C ALA A 121 2.34 -10.59 4.69
N VAL A 122 3.07 -10.82 3.59
CA VAL A 122 3.98 -9.82 3.01
C VAL A 122 3.21 -8.59 2.54
N THR A 123 2.08 -8.78 1.85
CA THR A 123 1.32 -7.65 1.32
C THR A 123 0.69 -6.83 2.44
N ALA A 124 0.19 -7.47 3.50
CA ALA A 124 -0.30 -6.80 4.70
C ALA A 124 0.79 -5.94 5.36
N VAL A 125 2.02 -6.45 5.48
CA VAL A 125 3.16 -5.67 6.00
C VAL A 125 3.47 -4.47 5.10
N ILE A 126 3.48 -4.64 3.77
CA ILE A 126 3.74 -3.55 2.82
C ILE A 126 2.66 -2.47 2.92
N ILE A 127 1.38 -2.87 2.98
CA ILE A 127 0.24 -1.95 3.12
C ILE A 127 0.34 -1.21 4.45
N PHE A 128 0.62 -1.93 5.54
CA PHE A 128 0.77 -1.35 6.87
C PHE A 128 1.87 -0.28 6.91
N ILE A 129 3.08 -0.62 6.42
CA ILE A 129 4.20 0.33 6.34
C ILE A 129 3.83 1.53 5.47
N GLY A 130 3.16 1.28 4.33
CA GLY A 130 2.65 2.33 3.46
C GLY A 130 1.71 3.29 4.19
N ARG A 131 0.76 2.73 4.95
CA ARG A 131 -0.25 3.50 5.68
C ARG A 131 0.34 4.32 6.81
N VAL A 132 1.28 3.75 7.57
CA VAL A 132 2.01 4.47 8.63
C VAL A 132 2.82 5.62 8.03
N ARG A 133 3.50 5.39 6.91
CA ARG A 133 4.26 6.44 6.20
C ARG A 133 3.34 7.56 5.67
N GLU A 134 2.16 7.22 5.18
CA GLU A 134 1.16 8.21 4.74
C GLU A 134 0.63 9.05 5.91
N LEU A 135 0.40 8.42 7.07
CA LEU A 135 -0.11 9.08 8.26
C LEU A 135 0.91 10.04 8.90
N LEU A 136 2.16 9.60 9.04
CA LEU A 136 3.22 10.37 9.70
C LEU A 136 3.91 11.38 8.76
N GLY A 137 3.79 11.19 7.46
CA GLY A 137 4.62 11.88 6.48
C GLY A 137 6.00 11.23 6.35
N ARG A 138 6.59 11.35 5.15
CA ARG A 138 7.82 10.64 4.78
C ARG A 138 8.99 10.95 5.72
N ASP A 139 9.21 12.22 6.03
CA ASP A 139 10.44 12.65 6.69
C ASP A 139 10.40 12.35 8.20
N VAL A 140 9.21 12.42 8.83
CA VAL A 140 8.99 11.98 10.22
C VAL A 140 9.13 10.46 10.32
N PHE A 141 8.53 9.71 9.40
CA PHE A 141 8.67 8.26 9.35
C PHE A 141 10.15 7.81 9.24
N LEU A 142 10.92 8.44 8.35
CA LEU A 142 12.35 8.16 8.22
C LEU A 142 13.13 8.54 9.48
N SER A 143 12.81 9.68 10.10
CA SER A 143 13.47 10.15 11.32
C SER A 143 13.19 9.24 12.53
N LEU A 144 12.02 8.60 12.58
CA LEU A 144 11.70 7.57 13.58
C LEU A 144 12.53 6.29 13.33
N LEU A 145 12.61 5.83 12.08
CA LEU A 145 13.38 4.62 11.73
C LEU A 145 14.89 4.78 11.95
N THR A 146 15.45 5.96 11.68
CA THR A 146 16.87 6.24 11.91
C THR A 146 17.20 6.50 13.39
N GLY A 147 16.20 6.51 14.27
CA GLY A 147 16.38 6.74 15.70
C GLY A 147 16.71 8.19 16.05
N ARG A 148 16.53 9.15 15.12
CA ARG A 148 16.80 10.58 15.34
C ARG A 148 16.05 11.11 16.56
N TYR A 149 14.82 10.64 16.79
CA TYR A 149 14.01 11.05 17.94
C TYR A 149 14.34 10.32 19.25
N ARG A 150 15.20 9.30 19.21
CA ARG A 150 15.58 8.55 20.42
C ARG A 150 16.58 9.30 21.29
N ASN A 151 17.29 10.26 20.70
CA ASN A 151 18.14 11.20 21.40
C ASN A 151 17.56 12.61 21.17
N PRO A 152 17.13 13.35 22.20
CA PRO A 152 16.65 14.72 22.01
C PRO A 152 17.76 15.59 21.42
N VAL A 153 17.50 16.22 20.27
CA VAL A 153 18.42 17.14 19.58
C VAL A 153 17.84 18.56 19.69
N GLN A 154 18.69 19.53 20.03
CA GLN A 154 18.30 20.94 19.97
C GLN A 154 18.19 21.37 18.51
N GLU A 155 17.04 21.89 18.12
CA GLU A 155 16.77 22.37 16.75
C GLU A 155 16.16 23.77 16.80
N GLU A 156 16.68 24.67 15.98
CA GLU A 156 16.06 25.98 15.76
C GLU A 156 14.90 25.80 14.78
N ARG A 157 13.67 25.92 15.30
CA ARG A 157 12.43 25.80 14.51
C ARG A 157 11.57 27.04 14.72
N VAL A 158 10.99 27.52 13.62
CA VAL A 158 9.91 28.52 13.66
C VAL A 158 8.59 27.77 13.76
N PHE A 159 7.84 28.02 14.84
CA PHE A 159 6.51 27.45 15.04
C PHE A 159 5.44 28.42 14.55
N LEU A 160 4.55 27.94 13.69
CA LEU A 160 3.42 28.70 13.17
C LEU A 160 2.13 28.10 13.72
N PHE A 161 1.36 28.93 14.42
CA PHE A 161 0.01 28.59 14.89
C PHE A 161 -0.99 29.38 14.06
N ILE A 162 -1.97 28.68 13.50
CA ILE A 162 -3.08 29.27 12.74
C ILE A 162 -4.35 28.73 13.35
N ASP A 163 -5.30 29.61 13.64
CA ASP A 163 -6.62 29.25 14.16
C ASP A 163 -7.71 29.97 13.37
N LEU A 164 -8.91 29.39 13.37
CA LEU A 164 -10.08 29.93 12.72
C LEU A 164 -10.85 30.85 13.68
N VAL A 165 -10.92 32.13 13.33
CA VAL A 165 -11.74 33.09 14.07
C VAL A 165 -13.22 32.73 13.92
N GLY A 166 -13.94 32.63 15.05
CA GLY A 166 -15.38 32.38 15.06
C GLY A 166 -15.80 30.95 14.73
N SER A 167 -14.89 29.97 14.85
CA SER A 167 -15.16 28.55 14.55
C SER A 167 -16.35 27.98 15.32
N THR A 168 -16.55 28.38 16.58
CA THR A 168 -17.69 27.94 17.40
C THR A 168 -19.02 28.41 16.82
N ALA A 169 -19.13 29.69 16.47
CA ALA A 169 -20.37 30.25 15.90
C ALA A 169 -20.70 29.61 14.55
N PHE A 170 -19.68 29.37 13.72
CA PHE A 170 -19.85 28.65 12.46
C PHE A 170 -20.38 27.23 12.67
N ALA A 171 -19.84 26.51 13.67
CA ALA A 171 -20.29 25.17 14.03
C ALA A 171 -21.73 25.13 14.52
N GLU A 172 -22.12 26.08 15.38
CA GLU A 172 -23.48 26.21 15.90
C GLU A 172 -24.50 26.51 14.78
N GLU A 173 -24.13 27.32 13.79
CA GLU A 173 -25.00 27.69 12.67
C GLU A 173 -25.09 26.60 11.58
N HIS A 174 -23.97 25.96 11.24
CA HIS A 174 -23.87 25.07 10.08
C HIS A 174 -23.86 23.58 10.42
N GLY A 175 -23.69 23.23 11.69
CA GLY A 175 -23.57 21.88 12.18
C GLY A 175 -22.20 21.24 11.93
N ASP A 176 -21.96 20.12 12.62
CA ASP A 176 -20.65 19.47 12.70
C ASP A 176 -20.10 19.03 11.34
N LEU A 177 -20.94 18.45 10.48
CA LEU A 177 -20.49 17.88 9.21
C LEU A 177 -19.96 18.97 8.25
N LYS A 178 -20.72 20.05 8.05
CA LYS A 178 -20.30 21.17 7.21
C LYS A 178 -19.07 21.87 7.78
N THR A 179 -18.96 21.93 9.11
CA THR A 179 -17.79 22.49 9.79
C THR A 179 -16.55 21.65 9.56
N GLN A 180 -16.65 20.31 9.63
CA GLN A 180 -15.54 19.41 9.31
C GLN A 180 -15.11 19.51 7.84
N GLU A 181 -16.07 19.60 6.91
CA GLU A 181 -15.78 19.81 5.48
C GLU A 181 -15.06 21.16 5.25
N PHE A 182 -15.52 22.23 5.90
CA PHE A 182 -14.90 23.55 5.84
C PHE A 182 -13.48 23.56 6.41
N LEU A 183 -13.28 23.00 7.61
CA LEU A 183 -11.96 22.82 8.23
C LEU A 183 -11.01 22.07 7.31
N GLY A 184 -11.48 20.97 6.72
CA GLY A 184 -10.71 20.19 5.75
C GLY A 184 -10.27 21.02 4.53
N ALA A 185 -11.16 21.86 4.00
CA ALA A 185 -10.86 22.76 2.90
C ALA A 185 -9.82 23.83 3.27
N VAL A 186 -9.92 24.43 4.46
CA VAL A 186 -8.95 25.41 4.97
C VAL A 186 -7.57 24.77 5.13
N PHE A 187 -7.46 23.62 5.79
CA PHE A 187 -6.18 22.92 5.93
C PHE A 187 -5.61 22.51 4.57
N GLY A 188 -6.46 22.05 3.64
CA GLY A 188 -6.06 21.73 2.27
C GLY A 188 -5.49 22.95 1.52
N ALA A 189 -6.11 24.12 1.66
CA ALA A 189 -5.64 25.35 1.05
C ALA A 189 -4.29 25.82 1.63
N LEU A 190 -4.07 25.65 2.93
CA LEU A 190 -2.82 26.02 3.61
C LEU A 190 -1.68 25.02 3.33
N ALA A 191 -1.99 23.74 3.12
CA ALA A 191 -0.98 22.70 2.92
C ALA A 191 -0.09 22.93 1.69
N GLU A 192 -0.64 23.46 0.59
CA GLU A 192 0.14 23.67 -0.65
C GLU A 192 1.20 24.77 -0.52
N PRO A 193 0.88 26.00 -0.05
CA PRO A 193 1.87 27.04 0.21
C PRO A 193 2.97 26.60 1.18
N VAL A 194 2.59 25.94 2.28
CA VAL A 194 3.50 25.42 3.31
C VAL A 194 4.49 24.42 2.67
N ARG A 195 3.98 23.40 1.98
CA ARG A 195 4.81 22.41 1.28
C ARG A 195 5.72 23.06 0.22
N ARG A 196 5.22 24.04 -0.54
CA ARG A 196 5.97 24.70 -1.62
C ARG A 196 7.17 25.48 -1.10
N HIS A 197 7.04 26.10 0.08
CA HIS A 197 8.14 26.82 0.72
C HIS A 197 9.00 25.91 1.61
N LYS A 198 8.78 24.59 1.56
CA LYS A 198 9.45 23.60 2.41
C LYS A 198 9.30 23.95 3.90
N GLY A 199 8.08 24.36 4.26
CA GLY A 199 7.57 24.11 5.60
C GLY A 199 7.20 22.64 5.72
#